data_AF-A0A2V6APJ3-F1
#
_entry.id   AF-A0A2V6APJ3-F1
#
_cell.length_a   1.000
_cell.length_b   1.000
_cell.length_c   1.000
_cell.angle_alpha   90.00
_cell.angle_beta   90.00
_cell.angle_gamma   90.00
#
_symmetry.space_group_name_H-M   'P 1'
#
loop_
_entity.id
_entity.type
_entity.pdbx_description
1 polymer ?
#
loop_
_entity_poly.entity_id
_entity_poly.type
_entity_poly.pdbx_seq_one_letter_code
_entity_poly.pdbx_strand_id
1 'polypeptide(L)'
;MAQTRPTFTQFVNPLLIPPGFDCAQIRALGIDRQENLRAGAIMIFCGEAQGGAPSPSAAFSQFAQSLLPSPLAFGGTDVDLITGADTGSHITQSETYSLANPDNPNQIVVTYNDSRGVFANPINISGASVSTDGGTTFTRLTAANGQSPFQNTFGDPVTLYNSNLGTWFAIFLDAACGGQGIGGYKSTNPSDPTSWSHFCVHNGSFDDRESGFADNNSASPFFGRMYVSWNNFADGGSLRVRFSTDNGTTWTERQLAPANPFIRDVQITGDPTNGNVYVAGMNEGGGGTGGPRSNKIYRSTDGGNSWTNTFTGANFRHHVQWLLATHGLG
;
A
#
# COMPACT_ATOMS: atom_id res chain seq x y z
N MET A 1 -40.79 -10.36 39.37
CA MET A 1 -39.33 -10.14 39.23
C MET A 1 -39.04 -10.05 37.74
N ALA A 2 -38.82 -8.84 37.24
CA ALA A 2 -38.53 -8.59 35.84
C ALA A 2 -37.08 -8.97 35.54
N GLN A 3 -36.86 -9.90 34.63
CA GLN A 3 -35.53 -10.29 34.16
C GLN A 3 -35.20 -9.39 32.95
N THR A 4 -34.29 -8.45 33.17
CA THR A 4 -33.78 -7.51 32.17
C THR A 4 -33.08 -8.27 31.03
N ARG A 5 -33.52 -8.02 29.78
CA ARG A 5 -32.82 -8.46 28.57
C ARG A 5 -31.51 -7.67 28.42
N PRO A 6 -30.37 -8.32 28.10
CA PRO A 6 -29.11 -7.61 27.87
C PRO A 6 -29.15 -6.89 26.51
N THR A 7 -28.99 -5.57 26.54
CA THR A 7 -28.73 -4.73 25.36
C THR A 7 -27.29 -4.96 24.90
N PHE A 8 -27.11 -5.59 23.74
CA PHE A 8 -25.84 -5.57 23.02
C PHE A 8 -25.65 -4.18 22.40
N THR A 9 -24.83 -3.34 23.02
CA THR A 9 -24.34 -2.10 22.41
C THR A 9 -23.26 -2.45 21.39
N GLN A 10 -23.63 -2.56 20.11
CA GLN A 10 -22.66 -2.52 19.01
C GLN A 10 -22.10 -1.09 18.92
N PHE A 11 -20.78 -0.94 19.07
CA PHE A 11 -20.09 0.34 18.93
C PHE A 11 -20.02 0.74 17.45
N VAL A 12 -21.09 1.31 16.92
CA VAL A 12 -21.08 1.96 15.62
C VAL A 12 -20.90 3.46 15.85
N ASN A 13 -19.91 4.08 15.21
CA ASN A 13 -19.70 5.52 15.33
C ASN A 13 -20.91 6.25 14.71
N PRO A 14 -21.75 6.94 15.50
CA PRO A 14 -23.00 7.53 15.02
C PRO A 14 -22.76 8.68 14.01
N LEU A 15 -21.54 9.25 13.97
CA LEU A 15 -21.18 10.29 13.01
C LEU A 15 -21.06 9.77 11.57
N LEU A 16 -20.92 8.45 11.38
CA LEU A 16 -20.79 7.84 10.06
C LEU A 16 -22.16 7.49 9.45
N ILE A 17 -23.26 7.54 10.21
CA ILE A 17 -24.59 7.17 9.75
C ILE A 17 -25.42 8.44 9.53
N PRO A 18 -25.92 8.70 8.31
CA PRO A 18 -26.84 9.81 8.08
C PRO A 18 -28.07 9.71 8.99
N PRO A 19 -28.49 10.80 9.67
CA PRO A 19 -29.69 10.77 10.49
C PRO A 19 -30.91 10.30 9.70
N GLY A 20 -31.57 9.26 10.20
CA GLY A 20 -32.78 8.70 9.56
C GLY A 20 -32.52 7.92 8.26
N PHE A 21 -31.31 7.41 8.05
CA PHE A 21 -31.00 6.58 6.87
C PHE A 21 -31.98 5.41 6.73
N ASP A 22 -32.62 5.28 5.55
CA ASP A 22 -33.50 4.18 5.21
C ASP A 22 -32.71 2.96 4.74
N CYS A 23 -32.67 1.92 5.58
CA CYS A 23 -31.98 0.66 5.30
C CYS A 23 -32.46 -0.05 4.02
N ALA A 24 -33.69 0.22 3.54
CA ALA A 24 -34.17 -0.35 2.29
C ALA A 24 -33.42 0.20 1.05
N GLN A 25 -32.76 1.36 1.17
CA GLN A 25 -32.02 2.01 0.08
C GLN A 25 -30.62 1.43 -0.16
N ILE A 26 -30.14 0.52 0.69
CA ILE A 26 -28.75 -0.01 0.64
C ILE A 26 -28.36 -0.44 -0.77
N ARG A 27 -29.20 -1.25 -1.43
CA ARG A 27 -28.90 -1.77 -2.78
C ARG A 27 -29.10 -0.73 -3.88
N ALA A 28 -30.09 0.15 -3.73
CA ALA A 28 -30.34 1.22 -4.70
C ALA A 28 -29.18 2.23 -4.74
N LEU A 29 -28.58 2.47 -3.57
CA LEU A 29 -27.43 3.37 -3.40
C LEU A 29 -26.07 2.63 -3.52
N GLY A 30 -26.08 1.32 -3.78
CA GLY A 30 -24.87 0.50 -3.90
C GLY A 30 -24.00 0.47 -2.64
N ILE A 31 -24.57 0.70 -1.46
CA ILE A 31 -23.84 0.71 -0.18
C ILE A 31 -23.24 -0.67 0.13
N ASP A 32 -23.90 -1.74 -0.33
CA ASP A 32 -23.44 -3.13 -0.23
C ASP A 32 -22.16 -3.43 -1.03
N ARG A 33 -21.73 -2.50 -1.90
CA ARG A 33 -20.54 -2.65 -2.76
C ARG A 33 -19.43 -1.66 -2.42
N GLN A 34 -19.61 -0.86 -1.38
CA GLN A 34 -18.65 0.15 -0.96
C GLN A 34 -17.84 -0.36 0.23
N GLU A 35 -16.51 -0.23 0.17
CA GLU A 35 -15.60 -0.68 1.25
C GLU A 35 -15.13 0.46 2.17
N ASN A 36 -15.79 1.62 2.13
CA ASN A 36 -15.46 2.74 3.01
C ASN A 36 -16.13 2.61 4.39
N LEU A 37 -15.57 3.30 5.40
CA LEU A 37 -16.04 3.24 6.79
C LEU A 37 -17.52 3.63 6.97
N ARG A 38 -18.01 4.56 6.14
CA ARG A 38 -19.42 4.98 6.15
C ARG A 38 -20.34 3.86 5.68
N ALA A 39 -20.00 3.22 4.55
CA ALA A 39 -20.74 2.07 4.07
C ALA A 39 -20.73 0.92 5.08
N GLY A 40 -19.56 0.61 5.67
CA GLY A 40 -19.44 -0.37 6.75
C GLY A 40 -20.32 -0.04 7.96
N ALA A 41 -20.34 1.22 8.41
CA ALA A 41 -21.18 1.66 9.53
C ALA A 41 -22.68 1.53 9.22
N ILE A 42 -23.12 1.88 8.01
CA ILE A 42 -24.52 1.72 7.55
C ILE A 42 -24.90 0.23 7.49
N MET A 43 -24.04 -0.62 6.92
CA MET A 43 -24.28 -2.07 6.83
C MET A 43 -24.40 -2.71 8.21
N ILE A 44 -23.60 -2.29 9.20
CA ILE A 44 -23.72 -2.76 10.59
C ILE A 44 -25.01 -2.22 11.24
N PHE A 45 -25.28 -0.92 11.09
CA PHE A 45 -26.48 -0.28 11.67
C PHE A 45 -27.78 -0.92 11.17
N CYS A 46 -27.84 -1.24 9.88
CA CYS A 46 -28.99 -1.88 9.24
C CYS A 46 -29.05 -3.41 9.47
N GLY A 47 -28.09 -3.99 10.20
CA GLY A 47 -28.04 -5.42 10.48
C GLY A 47 -27.62 -6.30 9.31
N GLU A 48 -27.14 -5.70 8.21
CA GLU A 48 -26.66 -6.41 7.02
C GLU A 48 -25.20 -6.91 7.17
N ALA A 49 -24.45 -6.41 8.17
CA ALA A 49 -23.09 -6.85 8.48
C ALA A 49 -22.86 -6.97 10.00
N GLN A 50 -22.00 -7.91 10.40
CA GLN A 50 -21.54 -8.02 11.79
C GLN A 50 -20.38 -7.04 12.04
N GLY A 51 -20.49 -6.24 13.10
CA GLY A 51 -19.38 -5.43 13.60
C GLY A 51 -18.26 -6.30 14.19
N GLY A 52 -17.05 -5.74 14.28
CA GLY A 52 -15.91 -6.43 14.88
C GLY A 52 -16.18 -6.83 16.34
N ALA A 53 -15.81 -8.06 16.71
CA ALA A 53 -15.78 -8.48 18.11
C ALA A 53 -14.40 -8.15 18.72
N PRO A 54 -14.34 -7.66 19.96
CA PRO A 54 -13.06 -7.45 20.63
C PRO A 54 -12.34 -8.80 20.80
N SER A 55 -11.17 -8.94 20.19
CA SER A 55 -10.27 -10.05 20.44
C SER A 55 -9.50 -9.80 21.76
N PRO A 56 -9.19 -10.82 22.57
CA PRO A 56 -8.28 -10.70 23.73
C PRO A 56 -6.92 -10.09 23.37
N SER A 57 -6.47 -10.25 22.12
CA SER A 57 -5.25 -9.62 21.59
C SER A 57 -5.36 -8.10 21.43
N ALA A 58 -6.58 -7.55 21.37
CA ALA A 58 -6.81 -6.10 21.25
C ALA A 58 -6.50 -5.36 22.56
N ALA A 59 -6.70 -5.99 23.72
CA ALA A 59 -6.32 -5.39 25.00
C ALA A 59 -4.79 -5.25 25.13
N PHE A 60 -4.04 -6.23 24.62
CA PHE A 60 -2.58 -6.18 24.56
C PHE A 60 -2.10 -5.18 23.49
N SER A 61 -2.78 -5.07 22.34
CA SER A 61 -2.45 -4.08 21.31
C SER A 61 -2.75 -2.65 21.75
N GLN A 62 -3.82 -2.41 22.52
CA GLN A 62 -4.12 -1.09 23.07
C GLN A 62 -3.12 -0.69 24.16
N PHE A 63 -2.70 -1.64 25.01
CA PHE A 63 -1.63 -1.40 25.97
C PHE A 63 -0.29 -1.14 25.28
N ALA A 64 0.06 -1.90 24.25
CA ALA A 64 1.25 -1.65 23.43
C ALA A 64 1.17 -0.31 22.67
N GLN A 65 0.01 0.05 22.11
CA GLN A 65 -0.25 1.37 21.51
C GLN A 65 -0.12 2.51 22.52
N SER A 66 -0.47 2.28 23.78
CA SER A 66 -0.30 3.29 24.85
C SER A 66 1.16 3.49 25.28
N LEU A 67 2.05 2.57 24.93
CA LEU A 67 3.49 2.61 25.22
C LEU A 67 4.33 3.08 24.03
N LEU A 68 3.77 3.02 22.82
CA LEU A 68 4.37 3.67 21.65
C LEU A 68 4.12 5.18 21.78
N PRO A 69 5.11 6.04 21.48
CA PRO A 69 4.81 7.45 21.28
C PRO A 69 3.72 7.52 20.21
N SER A 70 2.52 7.97 20.60
CA SER A 70 1.46 8.26 19.67
C SER A 70 2.05 9.14 18.56
N PRO A 71 1.79 8.88 17.27
CA PRO A 71 2.24 9.78 16.23
C PRO A 71 1.78 11.18 16.59
N LEU A 72 2.75 12.09 16.78
CA LEU A 72 2.52 13.49 17.17
C LEU A 72 1.68 14.26 16.13
N ALA A 73 1.45 13.66 14.97
CA ALA A 73 0.54 14.10 13.94
C ALA A 73 -0.57 13.05 13.74
N PHE A 74 -1.66 13.16 14.51
CA PHE A 74 -2.95 12.75 13.95
C PHE A 74 -3.27 13.77 12.86
N GLY A 75 -3.54 13.28 11.65
CA GLY A 75 -3.68 14.07 10.43
C GLY A 75 -4.50 15.35 10.62
N GLY A 76 -4.04 16.42 9.97
CA GLY A 76 -4.77 17.69 9.88
C GLY A 76 -6.02 17.55 9.02
N THR A 77 -6.48 18.66 8.44
CA THR A 77 -7.52 18.59 7.40
C THR A 77 -6.99 17.78 6.22
N ASP A 78 -7.84 16.94 5.63
CA ASP A 78 -7.50 16.23 4.40
C ASP A 78 -7.06 17.24 3.33
N VAL A 79 -5.89 17.00 2.74
CA VAL A 79 -5.32 17.87 1.70
C VAL A 79 -5.38 17.15 0.37
N ASP A 80 -5.84 17.85 -0.66
CA ASP A 80 -5.85 17.33 -2.02
C ASP A 80 -4.42 17.26 -2.58
N LEU A 81 -4.03 16.08 -3.02
CA LEU A 81 -2.75 15.87 -3.70
C LEU A 81 -2.82 16.30 -5.16
N ILE A 82 -4.02 16.29 -5.76
CA ILE A 82 -4.19 16.51 -7.20
C ILE A 82 -4.39 18.00 -7.47
N THR A 83 -3.33 18.78 -7.26
CA THR A 83 -3.37 20.22 -7.54
C THR A 83 -3.27 20.52 -9.03
N GLY A 84 -4.06 21.49 -9.50
CA GLY A 84 -4.13 21.88 -10.91
C GLY A 84 -5.36 21.29 -11.61
N ALA A 85 -5.50 21.54 -12.91
CA ALA A 85 -6.65 21.05 -13.66
C ALA A 85 -6.42 19.63 -14.17
N ASP A 86 -7.30 18.70 -13.79
CA ASP A 86 -7.52 17.48 -14.54
C ASP A 86 -8.51 17.80 -15.67
N THR A 87 -8.03 17.71 -16.91
CA THR A 87 -8.85 18.00 -18.09
C THR A 87 -9.06 16.71 -18.88
N GLY A 88 -10.32 16.41 -19.22
CA GLY A 88 -10.67 15.27 -20.07
C GLY A 88 -11.34 14.10 -19.34
N SER A 89 -11.24 12.91 -19.93
CA SER A 89 -11.90 11.67 -19.48
C SER A 89 -11.05 10.77 -18.57
N HIS A 90 -9.80 11.14 -18.30
CA HIS A 90 -8.84 10.36 -17.51
C HIS A 90 -8.39 11.14 -16.30
N ILE A 91 -9.24 11.08 -15.27
CA ILE A 91 -9.12 11.83 -14.01
C ILE A 91 -9.04 10.88 -12.80
N THR A 92 -8.75 9.61 -13.05
CA THR A 92 -8.64 8.60 -12.00
C THR A 92 -7.23 8.65 -11.43
N GLN A 93 -7.17 8.78 -10.11
CA GLN A 93 -6.00 8.46 -9.31
C GLN A 93 -6.34 7.32 -8.34
N SER A 94 -5.41 6.39 -8.19
CA SER A 94 -5.60 5.20 -7.37
C SER A 94 -4.25 4.71 -6.89
N GLU A 95 -4.26 3.95 -5.80
CA GLU A 95 -3.04 3.44 -5.17
C GLU A 95 -2.10 4.55 -4.73
N THR A 96 -1.39 4.34 -3.63
CA THR A 96 -0.60 5.43 -3.06
C THR A 96 0.55 4.87 -2.26
N TYR A 97 1.71 5.48 -2.44
CA TYR A 97 2.85 5.30 -1.57
C TYR A 97 3.33 6.66 -1.09
N SER A 98 3.25 6.89 0.21
CA SER A 98 3.62 8.16 0.84
C SER A 98 4.84 7.98 1.74
N LEU A 99 5.78 8.91 1.68
CA LEU A 99 6.92 8.92 2.57
C LEU A 99 7.32 10.36 2.91
N ALA A 100 7.60 10.60 4.18
CA ALA A 100 8.25 11.83 4.65
C ALA A 100 9.77 11.62 4.69
N ASN A 101 10.54 12.64 4.31
CA ASN A 101 11.99 12.61 4.43
C ASN A 101 12.35 12.56 5.93
N PRO A 102 13.04 11.51 6.42
CA PRO A 102 13.44 11.40 7.82
C PRO A 102 14.44 12.49 8.26
N ASP A 103 15.19 13.07 7.34
CA ASP A 103 16.16 14.14 7.61
C ASP A 103 15.52 15.54 7.52
N ASN A 104 14.38 15.67 6.84
CA ASN A 104 13.63 16.91 6.69
C ASN A 104 12.12 16.63 6.64
N PRO A 105 11.42 16.60 7.79
CA PRO A 105 10.01 16.21 7.85
C PRO A 105 9.06 17.15 7.12
N ASN A 106 9.52 18.34 6.70
CA ASN A 106 8.72 19.22 5.86
C ASN A 106 8.60 18.71 4.41
N GLN A 107 9.56 17.89 3.97
CA GLN A 107 9.59 17.32 2.63
C GLN A 107 8.87 15.97 2.63
N ILE A 108 7.75 15.88 1.92
CA ILE A 108 6.96 14.65 1.77
C ILE A 108 6.77 14.41 0.28
N VAL A 109 6.96 13.16 -0.16
CA VAL A 109 6.62 12.73 -1.52
C VAL A 109 5.55 11.66 -1.44
N VAL A 110 4.52 11.82 -2.27
CA VAL A 110 3.44 10.86 -2.42
C VAL A 110 3.34 10.48 -3.88
N THR A 111 3.57 9.21 -4.21
CA THR A 111 3.37 8.65 -5.55
C THR A 111 2.04 7.90 -5.63
N TYR A 112 1.44 7.88 -6.82
CA TYR A 112 0.12 7.30 -7.07
C TYR A 112 -0.05 6.94 -8.55
N ASN A 113 -1.04 6.11 -8.88
CA ASN A 113 -1.45 5.93 -10.26
C ASN A 113 -2.12 7.22 -10.73
N ASP A 114 -1.75 7.70 -11.91
CA ASP A 114 -2.29 8.93 -12.48
C ASP A 114 -2.67 8.70 -13.94
N SER A 115 -3.97 8.51 -14.21
CA SER A 115 -4.44 8.14 -15.54
C SER A 115 -4.34 9.25 -16.60
N ARG A 116 -3.93 10.47 -16.22
CA ARG A 116 -3.82 11.63 -17.12
C ARG A 116 -3.01 11.35 -18.40
N GLY A 117 -2.00 10.48 -18.33
CA GLY A 117 -1.10 10.15 -19.43
C GLY A 117 -1.33 8.78 -20.07
N VAL A 118 -2.47 8.13 -19.85
CA VAL A 118 -2.72 6.75 -20.33
C VAL A 118 -2.66 6.61 -21.86
N PHE A 119 -2.90 7.70 -22.61
CA PHE A 119 -2.79 7.74 -24.08
C PHE A 119 -1.58 8.55 -24.57
N ALA A 120 -0.69 8.96 -23.66
CA ALA A 120 0.57 9.57 -24.06
C ALA A 120 1.47 8.54 -24.76
N ASN A 121 2.42 9.03 -25.56
CA ASN A 121 3.49 8.21 -26.12
C ASN A 121 4.83 8.87 -25.79
N PRO A 122 5.63 8.30 -24.87
CA PRO A 122 5.39 7.05 -24.11
C PRO A 122 4.22 7.16 -23.12
N ILE A 123 3.61 6.00 -22.79
CA ILE A 123 2.49 5.90 -21.83
C ILE A 123 2.89 6.42 -20.44
N ASN A 124 1.96 6.98 -19.68
CA ASN A 124 2.22 7.46 -18.33
C ASN A 124 0.99 7.27 -17.45
N ILE A 125 1.02 6.30 -16.55
CA ILE A 125 -0.05 6.04 -15.56
C ILE A 125 0.48 6.27 -14.13
N SER A 126 1.50 7.11 -13.97
CA SER A 126 2.18 7.30 -12.69
C SER A 126 2.33 8.78 -12.38
N GLY A 127 2.03 9.20 -11.16
CA GLY A 127 2.15 10.58 -10.71
C GLY A 127 2.84 10.69 -9.36
N ALA A 128 3.22 11.92 -9.01
CA ALA A 128 3.62 12.25 -7.64
C ALA A 128 3.22 13.67 -7.28
N SER A 129 3.09 13.89 -5.99
CA SER A 129 2.93 15.20 -5.37
C SER A 129 3.93 15.39 -4.24
N VAL A 130 4.42 16.61 -4.10
CA VAL A 130 5.46 16.96 -3.14
C VAL A 130 4.97 18.05 -2.21
N SER A 131 5.17 17.86 -0.92
CA SER A 131 5.02 18.90 0.10
C SER A 131 6.41 19.41 0.50
N THR A 132 6.49 20.71 0.81
CA THR A 132 7.67 21.34 1.43
C THR A 132 7.34 22.01 2.77
N ASP A 133 6.15 21.78 3.31
CA ASP A 133 5.61 22.42 4.51
C ASP A 133 4.97 21.42 5.49
N GLY A 134 5.47 20.17 5.48
CA GLY A 134 5.05 19.12 6.42
C GLY A 134 3.67 18.53 6.13
N GLY A 135 3.21 18.63 4.87
CA GLY A 135 1.93 18.11 4.40
C GLY A 135 0.79 19.10 4.52
N THR A 136 1.07 20.39 4.75
CA THR A 136 0.04 21.44 4.78
C THR A 136 -0.46 21.74 3.37
N THR A 137 0.45 21.76 2.39
CA THR A 137 0.12 21.88 0.97
C THR A 137 0.94 20.89 0.15
N PHE A 138 0.37 20.45 -0.97
CA PHE A 138 1.06 19.60 -1.93
C PHE A 138 1.09 20.28 -3.30
N THR A 139 2.14 20.00 -4.06
CA THR A 139 2.25 20.40 -5.47
C THR A 139 2.41 19.15 -6.32
N ARG A 140 1.44 18.93 -7.22
CA ARG A 140 1.48 17.84 -8.22
C ARG A 140 2.58 18.07 -9.23
N LEU A 141 3.43 17.07 -9.42
CA LEU A 141 4.46 17.09 -10.45
C LEU A 141 3.83 17.04 -11.84
N THR A 142 4.07 18.09 -12.61
CA THR A 142 3.58 18.23 -13.98
C THR A 142 4.68 18.86 -14.83
N ALA A 143 5.13 18.13 -15.85
CA ALA A 143 6.07 18.62 -16.84
C ALA A 143 5.38 19.60 -17.82
N ALA A 144 6.18 20.32 -18.61
CA ALA A 144 5.68 21.34 -19.54
C ALA A 144 4.67 20.82 -20.59
N ASN A 145 4.68 19.51 -20.88
CA ASN A 145 3.72 18.84 -21.76
C ASN A 145 2.40 18.48 -21.05
N GLY A 146 2.21 18.90 -19.80
CA GLY A 146 1.01 18.61 -19.00
C GLY A 146 0.96 17.19 -18.43
N GLN A 147 2.02 16.39 -18.60
CA GLN A 147 2.09 15.01 -18.11
C GLN A 147 2.93 14.91 -16.83
N SER A 148 2.86 13.77 -16.15
CA SER A 148 3.80 13.46 -15.08
C SER A 148 5.22 13.29 -15.65
N PRO A 149 6.28 13.52 -14.86
CA PRO A 149 7.65 13.26 -15.30
C PRO A 149 7.99 11.77 -15.48
N PHE A 150 7.14 10.86 -15.00
CA PHE A 150 7.41 9.41 -15.01
C PHE A 150 6.88 8.72 -16.26
N GLN A 151 7.69 8.73 -17.32
CA GLN A 151 7.32 8.20 -18.62
C GLN A 151 7.46 6.67 -18.70
N ASN A 152 6.69 6.05 -19.60
CA ASN A 152 6.69 4.62 -19.89
C ASN A 152 6.32 3.71 -18.71
N THR A 153 5.45 4.21 -17.83
CA THR A 153 5.05 3.57 -16.57
C THR A 153 3.57 3.19 -16.56
N PHE A 154 3.24 2.14 -15.80
CA PHE A 154 1.88 1.58 -15.71
C PHE A 154 1.20 1.77 -14.35
N GLY A 155 1.87 2.41 -13.38
CA GLY A 155 1.34 2.60 -12.02
C GLY A 155 2.08 1.76 -10.97
N ASP A 156 1.36 1.41 -9.91
CA ASP A 156 1.72 0.61 -8.74
C ASP A 156 2.91 1.21 -7.97
N PRO A 157 2.68 2.38 -7.36
CA PRO A 157 3.75 3.20 -6.82
C PRO A 157 4.52 2.57 -5.66
N VAL A 158 5.83 2.80 -5.64
CA VAL A 158 6.68 2.70 -4.45
C VAL A 158 7.51 3.98 -4.31
N THR A 159 7.44 4.65 -3.17
CA THR A 159 8.29 5.83 -2.86
C THR A 159 9.33 5.46 -1.82
N LEU A 160 10.60 5.67 -2.16
CA LEU A 160 11.73 5.54 -1.22
C LEU A 160 12.47 6.87 -1.10
N TYR A 161 13.10 7.06 0.05
CA TYR A 161 14.12 8.07 0.27
C TYR A 161 15.36 7.37 0.81
N ASN A 162 16.54 7.72 0.31
CA ASN A 162 17.81 7.20 0.77
C ASN A 162 18.58 8.34 1.47
N SER A 163 18.62 8.31 2.80
CA SER A 163 19.29 9.33 3.63
C SER A 163 20.79 9.45 3.34
N ASN A 164 21.45 8.35 2.99
CA ASN A 164 22.88 8.38 2.64
C ASN A 164 23.16 9.19 1.36
N LEU A 165 22.17 9.29 0.48
CA LEU A 165 22.27 10.03 -0.79
C LEU A 165 21.52 11.36 -0.81
N GLY A 166 20.63 11.60 0.16
CA GLY A 166 19.64 12.66 0.07
C GLY A 166 18.77 12.57 -1.19
N THR A 167 18.43 11.35 -1.62
CA THR A 167 17.81 11.08 -2.94
C THR A 167 16.49 10.34 -2.78
N TRP A 168 15.48 10.83 -3.50
CA TRP A 168 14.17 10.20 -3.66
C TRP A 168 14.16 9.22 -4.83
N PHE A 169 13.38 8.15 -4.70
CA PHE A 169 13.12 7.17 -5.73
C PHE A 169 11.61 6.96 -5.83
N ALA A 170 11.06 7.18 -7.03
CA ALA A 170 9.68 6.88 -7.39
C ALA A 170 9.70 5.67 -8.33
N ILE A 171 9.23 4.53 -7.84
CA ILE A 171 9.29 3.22 -8.48
C ILE A 171 7.88 2.81 -8.91
N PHE A 172 7.79 2.13 -10.04
CA PHE A 172 6.55 1.74 -10.72
C PHE A 172 6.78 0.48 -11.55
N LEU A 173 5.67 -0.07 -12.06
CA LEU A 173 5.68 -0.94 -13.23
C LEU A 173 6.13 -0.15 -14.46
N ASP A 174 7.15 -0.66 -15.14
CA ASP A 174 7.90 0.11 -16.14
C ASP A 174 8.15 -0.71 -17.41
N ALA A 175 7.68 -0.20 -18.54
CA ALA A 175 7.86 -0.82 -19.84
C ALA A 175 9.31 -0.75 -20.35
N ALA A 176 10.10 0.23 -19.91
CA ALA A 176 11.51 0.36 -20.29
C ALA A 176 12.38 -0.70 -19.62
N CYS A 177 11.90 -1.28 -18.51
CA CYS A 177 12.59 -2.32 -17.76
C CYS A 177 12.13 -3.73 -18.18
N GLY A 178 12.09 -4.01 -19.48
CA GLY A 178 11.78 -5.35 -20.02
C GLY A 178 10.34 -5.59 -20.49
N GLY A 179 9.52 -4.55 -20.58
CA GLY A 179 8.15 -4.58 -21.11
C GLY A 179 7.06 -4.43 -20.04
N GLN A 180 7.31 -4.92 -18.83
CA GLN A 180 6.60 -4.60 -17.58
C GLN A 180 7.46 -5.15 -16.44
N GLY A 181 8.61 -4.53 -16.24
CA GLY A 181 9.49 -4.84 -15.11
C GLY A 181 9.30 -3.85 -13.97
N ILE A 182 10.21 -3.87 -13.01
CA ILE A 182 10.25 -2.88 -11.92
C ILE A 182 11.29 -1.81 -12.24
N GLY A 183 10.83 -0.59 -12.45
CA GLY A 183 11.65 0.56 -12.81
C GLY A 183 11.24 1.81 -12.05
N GLY A 184 11.85 2.94 -12.39
CA GLY A 184 11.52 4.18 -11.71
C GLY A 184 12.40 5.35 -12.08
N TYR A 185 12.22 6.41 -11.32
CA TYR A 185 12.94 7.65 -11.46
C TYR A 185 13.50 8.10 -10.12
N LYS A 186 14.68 8.72 -10.13
CA LYS A 186 15.32 9.25 -8.91
C LYS A 186 15.69 10.71 -9.03
N SER A 187 15.63 11.43 -7.91
CA SER A 187 15.95 12.86 -7.85
C SER A 187 16.40 13.30 -6.45
N THR A 188 17.35 14.24 -6.38
CA THR A 188 17.70 14.98 -5.17
C THR A 188 16.86 16.26 -4.98
N ASN A 189 16.07 16.63 -5.99
CA ASN A 189 15.18 17.79 -5.98
C ASN A 189 13.76 17.36 -6.42
N PRO A 190 13.01 16.61 -5.59
CA PRO A 190 11.77 15.96 -6.02
C PRO A 190 10.69 16.95 -6.50
N SER A 191 10.73 18.21 -6.04
CA SER A 191 9.78 19.26 -6.42
C SER A 191 9.95 19.76 -7.86
N ASP A 192 11.11 19.53 -8.47
CA ASP A 192 11.35 19.90 -9.87
C ASP A 192 11.01 18.72 -10.79
N PRO A 193 9.95 18.81 -11.62
CA PRO A 193 9.56 17.72 -12.51
C PRO A 193 10.63 17.39 -13.56
N THR A 194 11.61 18.26 -13.81
CA THR A 194 12.68 18.01 -14.79
C THR A 194 13.93 17.34 -14.21
N SER A 195 13.99 17.17 -12.88
CA SER A 195 15.16 16.66 -12.16
C SER A 195 15.26 15.11 -12.12
N TRP A 196 14.21 14.42 -12.56
CA TRP A 196 14.03 12.99 -12.38
C TRP A 196 14.78 12.17 -13.43
N SER A 197 15.64 11.25 -12.99
CA SER A 197 16.45 10.38 -13.87
C SER A 197 16.01 8.92 -13.78
N HIS A 198 15.81 8.27 -14.92
CA HIS A 198 15.33 6.89 -15.01
C HIS A 198 16.35 5.85 -14.52
N PHE A 199 15.86 4.73 -13.96
CA PHE A 199 16.64 3.54 -13.62
C PHE A 199 15.75 2.27 -13.60
N CYS A 200 16.37 1.09 -13.63
CA CYS A 200 15.67 -0.19 -13.48
C CYS A 200 16.14 -0.93 -12.21
N VAL A 201 15.17 -1.48 -11.47
CA VAL A 201 15.42 -2.43 -10.37
C VAL A 201 15.49 -3.85 -10.94
N HIS A 202 14.54 -4.20 -11.79
CA HIS A 202 14.43 -5.51 -12.43
C HIS A 202 14.07 -5.33 -13.90
N ASN A 203 14.89 -5.90 -14.79
CA ASN A 203 14.56 -6.03 -16.20
C ASN A 203 13.77 -7.33 -16.39
N GLY A 204 12.45 -7.23 -16.49
CA GLY A 204 11.52 -8.33 -16.46
C GLY A 204 10.22 -8.04 -17.20
N SER A 205 9.27 -8.96 -17.09
CA SER A 205 7.94 -8.85 -17.70
C SER A 205 6.91 -9.44 -16.76
N PHE A 206 5.70 -8.88 -16.73
CA PHE A 206 4.63 -9.30 -15.83
C PHE A 206 5.04 -9.24 -14.35
N ASP A 207 5.89 -8.29 -13.96
CA ASP A 207 6.05 -7.95 -12.56
C ASP A 207 4.83 -7.15 -12.07
N ASP A 208 4.41 -7.35 -10.83
CA ASP A 208 3.26 -6.69 -10.18
C ASP A 208 3.37 -6.89 -8.64
N ARG A 209 2.62 -6.09 -7.88
CA ARG A 209 2.51 -6.10 -6.40
C ARG A 209 3.76 -5.62 -5.68
N GLU A 210 4.49 -4.69 -6.27
CA GLU A 210 5.72 -4.19 -5.68
C GLU A 210 5.50 -3.47 -4.36
N SER A 211 6.50 -3.59 -3.50
CA SER A 211 6.66 -2.80 -2.28
C SER A 211 8.12 -2.47 -2.09
N GLY A 212 8.45 -1.44 -1.32
CA GLY A 212 9.85 -1.06 -1.11
C GLY A 212 10.15 -0.50 0.27
N PHE A 213 11.41 -0.63 0.66
CA PHE A 213 11.94 -0.11 1.91
C PHE A 213 13.36 0.38 1.71
N ALA A 214 13.71 1.49 2.36
CA ALA A 214 15.06 1.99 2.46
C ALA A 214 15.47 2.06 3.93
N ASP A 215 16.59 1.44 4.28
CA ASP A 215 17.14 1.49 5.63
C ASP A 215 17.79 2.85 5.89
N ASN A 216 17.00 3.78 6.43
CA ASN A 216 17.46 5.12 6.79
C ASN A 216 17.90 5.24 8.26
N ASN A 217 18.02 4.12 8.98
CA ASN A 217 18.53 4.18 10.35
C ASN A 217 20.06 4.26 10.33
N SER A 218 20.63 5.39 10.73
CA SER A 218 22.09 5.59 10.77
C SER A 218 22.81 4.65 11.75
N ALA A 219 22.10 4.03 12.69
CA ALA A 219 22.65 3.02 13.59
C ALA A 219 22.61 1.60 13.00
N SER A 220 21.92 1.39 11.88
CA SER A 220 21.85 0.09 11.21
C SER A 220 23.20 -0.26 10.56
N PRO A 221 23.67 -1.52 10.68
CA PRO A 221 24.81 -2.00 9.90
C PRO A 221 24.55 -2.02 8.39
N PHE A 222 23.29 -1.84 7.96
CA PHE A 222 22.87 -1.81 6.57
C PHE A 222 22.31 -0.44 6.14
N PHE A 223 22.63 0.64 6.88
CA PHE A 223 22.23 2.00 6.54
C PHE A 223 22.48 2.33 5.06
N GLY A 224 21.47 2.92 4.40
CA GLY A 224 21.47 3.27 2.98
C GLY A 224 21.09 2.12 2.04
N ARG A 225 20.87 0.89 2.55
CA ARG A 225 20.42 -0.23 1.73
C ARG A 225 18.95 -0.07 1.35
N MET A 226 18.65 -0.29 0.07
CA MET A 226 17.29 -0.24 -0.45
C MET A 226 16.84 -1.62 -0.89
N TYR A 227 15.56 -1.88 -0.77
CA TYR A 227 14.92 -3.16 -1.03
C TYR A 227 13.62 -2.93 -1.78
N VAL A 228 13.34 -3.78 -2.77
CA VAL A 228 12.09 -3.79 -3.53
C VAL A 228 11.65 -5.24 -3.66
N SER A 229 10.50 -5.58 -3.11
CA SER A 229 9.83 -6.87 -3.27
C SER A 229 8.74 -6.77 -4.32
N TRP A 230 8.40 -7.90 -4.95
CA TRP A 230 7.29 -8.00 -5.90
C TRP A 230 6.90 -9.46 -6.14
N ASN A 231 5.77 -9.67 -6.83
CA ASN A 231 5.45 -10.96 -7.45
C ASN A 231 5.87 -10.98 -8.93
N ASN A 232 6.68 -11.96 -9.32
CA ASN A 232 7.07 -12.15 -10.72
C ASN A 232 6.07 -13.10 -11.41
N PHE A 233 5.15 -12.60 -12.23
CA PHE A 233 4.18 -13.46 -12.90
C PHE A 233 4.71 -14.12 -14.18
N ALA A 234 5.86 -13.69 -14.71
CA ALA A 234 6.52 -14.41 -15.80
C ALA A 234 7.01 -15.82 -15.37
N ASP A 235 7.20 -16.06 -14.07
CA ASP A 235 7.52 -17.39 -13.53
C ASP A 235 6.40 -18.04 -12.72
N GLY A 236 5.16 -17.55 -12.90
CA GLY A 236 3.98 -18.09 -12.24
C GLY A 236 3.64 -17.43 -10.90
N GLY A 237 4.30 -16.34 -10.54
CA GLY A 237 3.96 -15.52 -9.36
C GLY A 237 4.86 -15.78 -8.17
N SER A 238 6.14 -16.12 -8.36
CA SER A 238 7.06 -16.26 -7.23
C SER A 238 7.22 -14.93 -6.49
N LEU A 239 7.45 -15.00 -5.17
CA LEU A 239 7.74 -13.82 -4.36
C LEU A 239 9.24 -13.53 -4.43
N ARG A 240 9.60 -12.36 -4.95
CA ARG A 240 10.98 -11.93 -5.19
C ARG A 240 11.31 -10.70 -4.34
N VAL A 241 12.60 -10.51 -4.08
CA VAL A 241 13.12 -9.23 -3.58
C VAL A 241 14.43 -8.93 -4.28
N ARG A 242 14.68 -7.66 -4.56
CA ARG A 242 15.97 -7.13 -4.95
C ARG A 242 16.42 -6.13 -3.92
N PHE A 243 17.72 -6.13 -3.64
CA PHE A 243 18.32 -5.12 -2.78
C PHE A 243 19.55 -4.52 -3.42
N SER A 244 19.80 -3.25 -3.12
CA SER A 244 20.96 -2.50 -3.62
C SER A 244 21.88 -2.13 -2.46
N THR A 245 23.16 -2.45 -2.62
CA THR A 245 24.23 -2.09 -1.67
C THR A 245 25.06 -0.91 -2.16
N ASP A 246 24.75 -0.38 -3.33
CA ASP A 246 25.51 0.64 -4.05
C ASP A 246 24.58 1.78 -4.52
N ASN A 247 23.66 2.15 -3.64
CA ASN A 247 22.87 3.38 -3.78
C ASN A 247 21.95 3.37 -5.02
N GLY A 248 21.40 2.19 -5.36
CA GLY A 248 20.47 2.00 -6.46
C GLY A 248 21.14 1.90 -7.83
N THR A 249 22.45 1.63 -7.88
CA THR A 249 23.19 1.45 -9.14
C THR A 249 23.06 0.02 -9.65
N THR A 250 23.20 -0.97 -8.76
CA THR A 250 22.98 -2.38 -9.04
C THR A 250 22.03 -2.99 -8.01
N TRP A 251 21.35 -4.07 -8.42
CA TRP A 251 20.32 -4.72 -7.64
C TRP A 251 20.55 -6.24 -7.65
N THR A 252 20.63 -6.83 -6.47
CA THR A 252 20.85 -8.27 -6.26
C THR A 252 19.54 -8.95 -5.88
N GLU A 253 19.18 -10.01 -6.60
CA GLU A 253 17.89 -10.70 -6.43
C GLU A 253 17.95 -11.89 -5.47
N ARG A 254 16.85 -12.11 -4.74
CA ARG A 254 16.54 -13.33 -3.98
C ARG A 254 15.09 -13.74 -4.19
N GLN A 255 14.83 -15.04 -4.20
CA GLN A 255 13.49 -15.61 -4.18
C GLN A 255 13.11 -15.95 -2.74
N LEU A 256 11.99 -15.40 -2.26
CA LEU A 256 11.47 -15.63 -0.91
C LEU A 256 10.50 -16.82 -0.88
N ALA A 257 9.70 -16.98 -1.94
CA ALA A 257 8.76 -18.08 -2.08
C ALA A 257 8.65 -18.52 -3.55
N PRO A 258 8.47 -19.83 -3.82
CA PRO A 258 8.16 -20.30 -5.17
C PRO A 258 6.76 -19.84 -5.62
N ALA A 259 6.47 -20.00 -6.91
CA ALA A 259 5.14 -19.72 -7.48
C ALA A 259 4.02 -20.61 -6.94
N ASN A 260 4.33 -21.80 -6.39
CA ASN A 260 3.36 -22.73 -5.82
C ASN A 260 3.78 -23.19 -4.41
N PRO A 261 3.00 -22.88 -3.36
CA PRO A 261 1.78 -22.07 -3.40
C PRO A 261 2.08 -20.59 -3.73
N PHE A 262 1.15 -19.92 -4.42
CA PHE A 262 1.27 -18.48 -4.69
C PHE A 262 1.22 -17.68 -3.38
N ILE A 263 2.26 -16.88 -3.15
CA ILE A 263 2.36 -15.98 -2.01
C ILE A 263 2.34 -14.55 -2.55
N ARG A 264 1.20 -13.87 -2.41
CA ARG A 264 1.04 -12.47 -2.77
C ARG A 264 1.99 -11.61 -1.94
N ASP A 265 2.76 -10.74 -2.59
CA ASP A 265 3.51 -9.70 -1.91
C ASP A 265 2.53 -8.68 -1.32
N VAL A 266 2.83 -8.23 -0.11
CA VAL A 266 1.97 -7.29 0.62
C VAL A 266 2.74 -6.04 0.99
N GLN A 267 3.85 -6.18 1.69
CA GLN A 267 4.64 -5.04 2.15
C GLN A 267 6.01 -5.48 2.61
N ILE A 268 7.04 -4.69 2.30
CA ILE A 268 8.37 -4.79 2.90
C ILE A 268 8.60 -3.67 3.92
N THR A 269 9.33 -3.98 4.99
CA THR A 269 9.74 -3.02 6.03
C THR A 269 11.00 -3.47 6.75
N GLY A 270 11.64 -2.58 7.50
CA GLY A 270 12.82 -2.88 8.33
C GLY A 270 12.59 -2.61 9.81
N ASP A 271 13.38 -3.28 10.64
CA ASP A 271 13.45 -3.05 12.07
C ASP A 271 14.38 -1.85 12.36
N PRO A 272 13.85 -0.78 12.97
CA PRO A 272 14.61 0.44 13.23
C PRO A 272 15.68 0.29 14.32
N THR A 273 15.85 -0.89 14.91
CA THR A 273 16.81 -1.11 16.01
C THR A 273 17.95 -2.04 15.66
N ASN A 274 17.75 -2.96 14.72
CA ASN A 274 18.72 -4.02 14.43
C ASN A 274 18.99 -4.26 12.93
N GLY A 275 18.30 -3.54 12.03
CA GLY A 275 18.51 -3.66 10.59
C GLY A 275 17.97 -4.95 9.97
N ASN A 276 17.20 -5.74 10.70
CA ASN A 276 16.45 -6.86 10.12
C ASN A 276 15.41 -6.33 9.13
N VAL A 277 15.12 -7.10 8.09
CA VAL A 277 14.13 -6.73 7.07
C VAL A 277 13.08 -7.81 6.98
N TYR A 278 11.84 -7.39 6.76
CA TYR A 278 10.65 -8.24 6.78
C TYR A 278 9.84 -7.99 5.51
N VAL A 279 9.45 -9.07 4.85
CA VAL A 279 8.45 -9.04 3.79
C VAL A 279 7.22 -9.77 4.29
N ALA A 280 6.12 -9.04 4.41
CA ALA A 280 4.80 -9.61 4.62
C ALA A 280 4.29 -10.17 3.29
N GLY A 281 3.79 -11.40 3.34
CA GLY A 281 3.13 -12.03 2.20
C GLY A 281 1.82 -12.68 2.60
N MET A 282 0.98 -13.02 1.62
CA MET A 282 -0.28 -13.71 1.85
C MET A 282 -0.39 -14.94 0.94
N ASN A 283 -0.55 -16.11 1.53
CA ASN A 283 -1.07 -17.26 0.79
C ASN A 283 -2.58 -17.08 0.64
N GLU A 284 -3.05 -16.91 -0.59
CA GLU A 284 -4.47 -16.72 -0.88
C GLU A 284 -5.26 -18.03 -0.98
N GLY A 285 -4.60 -19.18 -0.81
CA GLY A 285 -5.28 -20.48 -0.78
C GLY A 285 -5.97 -20.87 -2.10
N GLY A 286 -5.40 -20.43 -3.23
CA GLY A 286 -5.99 -20.61 -4.56
C GLY A 286 -6.80 -19.40 -5.07
N GLY A 287 -6.87 -18.32 -4.29
CA GLY A 287 -7.54 -17.08 -4.68
C GLY A 287 -9.06 -17.07 -4.41
N GLY A 288 -9.72 -16.01 -4.87
CA GLY A 288 -11.16 -15.82 -4.68
C GLY A 288 -11.58 -15.70 -3.21
N THR A 289 -12.83 -16.05 -2.92
CA THR A 289 -13.44 -15.91 -1.57
C THR A 289 -13.46 -17.21 -0.76
N GLY A 290 -13.16 -18.36 -1.37
CA GLY A 290 -13.39 -19.68 -0.78
C GLY A 290 -12.17 -20.36 -0.13
N GLY A 291 -10.96 -19.99 -0.52
CA GLY A 291 -9.72 -20.60 -0.02
C GLY A 291 -9.35 -20.14 1.40
N PRO A 292 -8.79 -21.01 2.26
CA PRO A 292 -8.21 -20.56 3.51
C PRO A 292 -6.96 -19.73 3.23
N ARG A 293 -7.01 -18.45 3.60
CA ARG A 293 -5.90 -17.51 3.48
C ARG A 293 -5.02 -17.58 4.71
N SER A 294 -3.72 -17.35 4.56
CA SER A 294 -2.79 -17.23 5.69
C SER A 294 -1.74 -16.16 5.42
N ASN A 295 -1.48 -15.32 6.42
CA ASN A 295 -0.42 -14.31 6.35
C ASN A 295 0.92 -14.98 6.65
N LYS A 296 1.98 -14.51 5.97
CA LYS A 296 3.36 -14.97 6.12
C LYS A 296 4.27 -13.78 6.40
N ILE A 297 5.37 -14.04 7.11
CA ILE A 297 6.46 -13.07 7.28
C ILE A 297 7.78 -13.73 6.94
N TYR A 298 8.42 -13.24 5.91
CA TYR A 298 9.79 -13.59 5.55
C TYR A 298 10.72 -12.59 6.21
N ARG A 299 11.79 -13.07 6.85
CA ARG A 299 12.76 -12.21 7.55
C ARG A 299 14.16 -12.45 7.00
N SER A 300 14.91 -11.38 6.86
CA SER A 300 16.36 -11.38 6.70
C SER A 300 17.02 -10.70 7.91
N THR A 301 18.15 -11.26 8.36
CA THR A 301 18.98 -10.71 9.44
C THR A 301 20.40 -10.37 8.97
N ASP A 302 20.64 -10.45 7.65
CA ASP A 302 21.94 -10.25 7.00
C ASP A 302 21.87 -9.21 5.87
N GLY A 303 20.90 -8.29 5.99
CA GLY A 303 20.65 -7.20 5.05
C GLY A 303 20.12 -7.67 3.70
N GLY A 304 19.35 -8.76 3.66
CA GLY A 304 18.70 -9.28 2.46
C GLY A 304 19.47 -10.36 1.71
N ASN A 305 20.62 -10.82 2.21
CA ASN A 305 21.40 -11.87 1.56
C ASN A 305 20.72 -13.23 1.65
N SER A 306 20.08 -13.53 2.78
CA SER A 306 19.26 -14.72 2.98
C SER A 306 17.93 -14.36 3.64
N TRP A 307 16.92 -15.19 3.37
CA TRP A 307 15.54 -14.99 3.83
C TRP A 307 14.96 -16.29 4.35
N THR A 308 14.20 -16.20 5.43
CA THR A 308 13.49 -17.35 6.03
C THR A 308 12.06 -16.97 6.34
N ASN A 309 11.10 -17.85 6.06
CA ASN A 309 9.74 -17.71 6.56
C ASN A 309 9.73 -17.91 8.09
N THR A 310 9.47 -16.85 8.84
CA THR A 310 9.50 -16.85 10.32
C THR A 310 8.12 -16.86 10.95
N PHE A 311 7.06 -16.63 10.17
CA PHE A 311 5.70 -16.63 10.67
C PHE A 311 4.74 -17.16 9.62
N THR A 312 3.82 -18.04 10.04
CA THR A 312 2.66 -18.41 9.24
C THR A 312 1.45 -18.32 10.15
N GLY A 313 0.56 -17.39 9.80
CA GLY A 313 -0.67 -17.15 10.53
C GLY A 313 -1.66 -18.31 10.38
N ALA A 314 -2.59 -18.38 11.32
CA ALA A 314 -3.72 -19.29 11.21
C ALA A 314 -4.53 -19.00 9.94
N ASN A 315 -5.17 -20.03 9.40
CA ASN A 315 -6.04 -19.88 8.25
C ASN A 315 -7.26 -19.03 8.61
N PHE A 316 -7.58 -18.06 7.75
CA PHE A 316 -8.81 -17.28 7.81
C PHE A 316 -9.53 -17.33 6.46
N ARG A 317 -10.85 -17.13 6.47
CA ARG A 317 -11.64 -17.02 5.24
C ARG A 317 -11.98 -15.56 5.00
N HIS A 318 -12.24 -15.18 3.75
CA HIS A 318 -12.98 -13.94 3.52
C HIS A 318 -14.37 -14.10 4.15
N HIS A 319 -14.72 -13.24 5.10
CA HIS A 319 -16.07 -13.16 5.59
C HIS A 319 -16.94 -12.45 4.54
N VAL A 320 -17.50 -13.21 3.61
CA VAL A 320 -18.69 -12.77 2.87
C VAL A 320 -19.82 -13.68 3.32
N GLN A 321 -20.61 -13.22 4.29
CA GLN A 321 -21.78 -13.97 4.75
C GLN A 321 -22.90 -13.83 3.70
N TRP A 322 -22.90 -14.71 2.70
CA TRP A 322 -24.06 -14.91 1.84
C TRP A 322 -25.09 -15.74 2.60
N LEU A 323 -26.08 -15.11 3.23
CA LEU A 323 -27.29 -15.81 3.66
C LEU A 323 -28.24 -15.90 2.46
N LEU A 324 -28.07 -16.93 1.62
CA LEU A 324 -29.15 -17.37 0.73
C LEU A 324 -30.22 -18.04 1.60
N ALA A 325 -31.17 -17.24 2.10
CA ALA A 325 -32.43 -17.79 2.60
C ALA A 325 -33.29 -18.19 1.39
N THR A 326 -33.15 -19.43 0.93
CA THR A 326 -34.14 -20.06 0.06
C THR A 326 -35.47 -20.06 0.81
N HIS A 327 -36.38 -19.18 0.43
CA HIS A 327 -37.78 -19.27 0.83
C HIS A 327 -38.40 -20.46 0.11
N GLY A 328 -38.47 -21.58 0.83
CA GLY A 328 -39.36 -22.68 0.46
C GLY A 328 -40.80 -22.22 0.65
N LEU A 329 -41.57 -22.28 -0.43
CA LEU A 329 -43.02 -22.16 -0.41
C LEU A 329 -43.62 -23.26 0.47
N GLY A 330 -44.49 -22.85 1.39
CA GLY A 330 -45.34 -23.68 2.22
C GLY A 330 -46.35 -22.80 2.94
#